data_AF-A0A2G9FZ71-F1
#
_entry.id   AF-A0A2G9FZ71-F1
#
_cell.length_a   1.000
_cell.length_b   1.000
_cell.length_c   1.000
_cell.angle_alpha   90.00
_cell.angle_beta   90.00
_cell.angle_gamma   90.00
#
_symmetry.space_group_name_H-M   'P 1'
#
loop_
_entity.id
_entity.type
_entity.pdbx_description
1 polymer ?
#
loop_
_entity_poly.entity_id
_entity_poly.type
_entity_poly.pdbx_seq_one_letter_code
_entity_poly.pdbx_strand_id
1 'polypeptide(L)'
;MARKIYLRGGLGVGAFRRIYGGSKRNGSRPPHFGKSSGSIARHILQQLQDMNIVELEPRGGRRITSSGQRDLDQVAGRIVVVAP
;
A
#
# COMPACT_ATOMS: atom_id res chain seq x y z
N MET A 1 -2.46 -0.35 -2.71
CA MET A 1 -1.68 -0.70 -1.51
C MET A 1 -1.71 -2.20 -1.22
N ALA A 2 -2.89 -2.83 -1.29
CA ALA A 2 -3.09 -4.26 -1.02
C ALA A 2 -2.08 -5.21 -1.72
N ARG A 3 -1.87 -5.10 -3.05
CA ARG A 3 -0.85 -5.91 -3.76
C ARG A 3 0.57 -5.78 -3.21
N LYS A 4 0.96 -4.59 -2.74
CA LYS A 4 2.32 -4.39 -2.19
C LYS A 4 2.45 -5.06 -0.82
N ILE A 5 1.41 -5.02 0.01
CA ILE A 5 1.35 -5.70 1.31
C ILE A 5 1.36 -7.21 1.13
N TYR A 6 0.63 -7.70 0.12
CA TYR A 6 0.62 -9.11 -0.27
C TYR A 6 2.02 -9.64 -0.57
N LEU A 7 2.78 -8.92 -1.41
CA LEU A 7 4.12 -9.34 -1.82
C LEU A 7 5.21 -9.02 -0.80
N ARG A 8 5.05 -7.93 -0.04
CA ARG A 8 6.02 -7.46 0.95
C ARG A 8 5.28 -7.26 2.27
N GLY A 9 5.37 -8.26 3.15
CA GLY A 9 4.86 -8.17 4.51
C GLY A 9 5.56 -7.07 5.32
N GLY A 10 4.91 -6.59 6.39
CA GLY A 10 5.50 -5.61 7.31
C GLY A 10 5.55 -4.16 6.78
N LEU A 11 4.81 -3.82 5.72
CA LEU A 11 4.82 -2.46 5.17
C LEU A 11 3.99 -1.48 6.01
N GLY A 12 4.65 -0.50 6.61
CA GLY A 12 4.00 0.61 7.33
C GLY A 12 3.74 1.86 6.49
N VAL A 13 3.11 2.87 7.11
CA VAL A 13 2.83 4.18 6.48
C VAL A 13 4.10 4.83 5.90
N GLY A 14 5.22 4.76 6.62
CA GLY A 14 6.50 5.33 6.17
C GLY A 14 7.04 4.72 4.88
N ALA A 15 6.82 3.42 4.67
CA ALA A 15 7.22 2.75 3.43
C ALA A 15 6.37 3.22 2.25
N PHE A 16 5.05 3.30 2.43
CA PHE A 16 4.15 3.85 1.40
C PHE A 16 4.43 5.31 1.07
N ARG A 17 4.83 6.10 2.05
CA ARG A 17 5.26 7.50 1.84
C ARG A 17 6.51 7.62 0.96
N ARG A 18 7.42 6.63 1.01
CA ARG A 18 8.59 6.57 0.13
C ARG A 18 8.23 6.02 -1.25
N ILE A 19 7.46 4.94 -1.30
CA ILE A 19 7.06 4.26 -2.54
C ILE A 19 6.24 5.17 -3.45
N TYR A 20 5.31 5.93 -2.87
CA TYR A 20 4.47 6.88 -3.60
C TYR A 20 5.00 8.32 -3.52
N GLY A 21 6.18 8.51 -2.92
CA GLY A 21 6.91 9.77 -2.99
C GLY A 21 7.51 9.98 -4.37
N GLY A 22 8.04 11.16 -4.62
CA GLY A 22 8.55 11.51 -5.94
C GLY A 22 9.44 12.74 -5.92
N SER A 23 9.78 13.23 -7.12
CA SER A 23 10.55 14.45 -7.30
C SER A 23 9.73 15.67 -6.87
N LYS A 24 10.18 16.38 -5.83
CA LYS A 24 9.54 17.62 -5.37
C LYS A 24 10.17 18.82 -6.09
N ARG A 25 9.34 19.58 -6.78
CA ARG A 25 9.75 20.86 -7.41
C ARG A 25 9.97 21.92 -6.33
N ASN A 26 11.19 22.48 -6.27
CA ASN A 26 11.60 23.47 -5.26
C ASN A 26 11.79 24.88 -5.86
N GLY A 27 11.10 25.21 -6.96
CA GLY A 27 11.27 26.49 -7.64
C GLY A 27 12.56 26.54 -8.45
N SER A 28 13.47 27.47 -8.13
CA SER A 28 14.76 27.59 -8.84
C SER A 28 15.83 26.61 -8.35
N ARG A 29 15.65 26.00 -7.17
CA ARG A 29 16.57 24.98 -6.64
C ARG A 29 16.34 23.62 -7.31
N PRO A 30 17.39 22.79 -7.47
CA PRO A 30 17.24 21.44 -8.01
C PRO A 30 16.16 20.63 -7.29
N PRO A 31 15.47 19.74 -8.00
CA PRO A 31 14.47 18.86 -7.40
C PRO A 31 15.14 17.84 -6.47
N HIS A 32 14.50 17.59 -5.33
CA HIS A 32 14.91 16.55 -4.39
C HIS A 32 13.74 15.62 -4.10
N PHE A 33 14.03 14.43 -3.58
CA PHE A 33 13.00 13.46 -3.23
C PHE A 33 12.10 13.97 -2.09
N GLY A 34 10.80 14.09 -2.38
CA GLY A 34 9.74 14.40 -1.43
C GLY A 34 8.91 13.17 -1.08
N LYS A 35 8.71 12.93 0.21
CA LYS A 35 7.79 11.90 0.70
C LYS A 35 6.34 12.27 0.37
N SER A 36 5.51 11.28 0.06
CA SER A 36 4.07 11.52 -0.13
C SER A 36 3.33 11.73 1.20
N SER A 37 2.04 12.08 1.08
CA SER A 37 1.18 12.36 2.22
C SER A 37 1.02 11.15 3.13
N GLY A 38 1.25 11.36 4.42
CA GLY A 38 1.06 10.33 5.44
C GLY A 38 -0.40 10.12 5.84
N SER A 39 -1.24 11.15 5.75
CA SER A 39 -2.66 11.07 6.15
C SER A 39 -3.44 10.15 5.20
N ILE A 40 -3.26 10.33 3.89
CA ILE A 40 -3.88 9.50 2.85
C ILE A 40 -3.49 8.03 3.03
N ALA A 41 -2.19 7.76 3.20
CA ALA A 41 -1.71 6.41 3.40
C ALA A 41 -2.19 5.79 4.72
N ARG A 42 -2.32 6.58 5.79
CA ARG A 42 -2.88 6.09 7.05
C ARG A 42 -4.37 5.76 6.90
N HIS A 43 -5.14 6.66 6.29
CA HIS A 43 -6.59 6.55 6.18
C HIS A 43 -7.02 5.32 5.37
N ILE A 44 -6.44 5.13 4.18
CA ILE A 44 -6.71 3.95 3.34
C ILE A 44 -6.37 2.65 4.08
N LEU A 45 -5.28 2.65 4.84
CA LEU A 45 -4.87 1.45 5.57
C LEU A 45 -5.69 1.19 6.84
N GLN A 46 -6.37 2.21 7.39
CA GLN A 46 -7.39 2.03 8.43
C GLN A 46 -8.67 1.46 7.80
N GLN A 47 -9.14 2.01 6.68
CA GLN A 47 -10.31 1.49 5.96
C GLN A 47 -10.14 0.02 5.55
N LEU A 48 -8.94 -0.37 5.06
CA LEU A 48 -8.63 -1.77 4.74
C LEU A 48 -8.57 -2.69 5.97
N GLN A 49 -8.28 -2.13 7.14
CA GLN A 49 -8.32 -2.86 8.40
C GLN A 49 -9.76 -3.02 8.88
N ASP A 50 -10.60 -2.00 8.75
CA ASP A 50 -12.03 -2.07 9.05
C ASP A 50 -12.75 -3.10 8.17
N MET A 51 -12.29 -3.25 6.92
CA MET A 51 -12.75 -4.30 5.99
C MET A 51 -12.11 -5.69 6.22
N ASN A 52 -11.26 -5.85 7.24
CA ASN A 52 -10.55 -7.10 7.57
C ASN A 52 -9.69 -7.68 6.42
N ILE A 53 -9.17 -6.82 5.53
CA ILE A 53 -8.26 -7.20 4.44
C ILE A 53 -6.81 -7.17 4.93
N VAL A 54 -6.50 -6.26 5.86
CA VAL A 54 -5.15 -6.02 6.37
C VAL A 54 -5.17 -6.00 7.90
N GLU A 55 -4.22 -6.68 8.52
CA GLU A 55 -4.03 -6.73 9.97
C GLU A 55 -2.77 -5.97 10.41
N LEU A 56 -2.78 -5.50 11.66
CA LEU A 56 -1.62 -4.90 12.30
C LEU A 56 -0.70 -6.02 12.82
N GLU A 57 0.56 -6.01 12.39
CA GLU A 57 1.53 -6.99 12.86
C GLU A 57 2.16 -6.53 14.18
N PRO A 58 2.32 -7.39 15.21
CA PRO A 58 2.82 -6.99 16.52
C PRO A 58 4.27 -6.47 16.51
N ARG A 59 5.06 -6.85 15.50
CA ARG A 59 6.43 -6.33 15.28
C ARG A 59 6.44 -4.98 14.53
N GLY A 60 5.27 -4.42 14.25
CA GLY A 60 5.08 -3.19 13.51
C GLY A 60 4.86 -3.42 12.02
N GLY A 61 4.14 -2.48 11.40
CA GLY A 61 3.73 -2.59 10.01
C GLY A 61 2.36 -3.28 9.86
N ARG A 62 2.09 -3.74 8.66
CA ARG A 62 0.80 -4.29 8.26
C ARG A 62 1.01 -5.54 7.41
N ARG A 63 0.17 -6.55 7.64
CA ARG A 63 0.19 -7.83 6.95
C ARG A 63 -1.17 -8.09 6.33
N ILE A 64 -1.20 -8.82 5.21
CA ILE A 64 -2.45 -9.25 4.60
C ILE A 64 -3.09 -10.36 5.45
N THR A 65 -4.41 -10.34 5.57
CA THR A 65 -5.18 -11.42 6.21
C THR A 65 -5.39 -12.57 5.22
N SER A 66 -5.80 -13.74 5.74
CA SER A 66 -6.15 -14.88 4.89
C SER A 66 -7.36 -14.60 4.00
N SER A 67 -8.35 -13.86 4.50
CA SER A 67 -9.49 -13.35 3.73
C SER A 67 -9.04 -12.36 2.65
N GLY A 68 -8.20 -11.39 3.01
CA GLY A 68 -7.68 -10.39 2.08
C GLY A 68 -6.85 -10.99 0.94
N GLN A 69 -6.10 -12.06 1.23
CA GLN A 69 -5.40 -12.84 0.20
C GLN A 69 -6.37 -13.51 -0.78
N ARG A 70 -7.39 -14.20 -0.26
CA ARG A 70 -8.42 -14.85 -1.10
C ARG A 70 -9.12 -13.85 -2.02
N ASP A 71 -9.51 -12.70 -1.49
CA ASP A 71 -10.21 -11.67 -2.26
C ASP A 71 -9.35 -11.13 -3.39
N LEU A 72 -8.07 -10.86 -3.11
CA LEU A 72 -7.11 -10.41 -4.11
C LEU A 72 -6.89 -11.45 -5.21
N ASP A 73 -6.75 -12.73 -4.84
CA ASP A 73 -6.53 -13.82 -5.78
C ASP A 73 -7.78 -14.08 -6.65
N GLN A 74 -8.98 -13.98 -6.07
CA GLN A 74 -10.25 -14.10 -6.80
C GLN A 74 -10.40 -12.99 -7.86
N VAL A 75 -10.07 -11.74 -7.50
CA VAL A 75 -10.10 -10.62 -8.44
C VAL A 75 -9.02 -10.79 -9.51
N ALA A 76 -7.82 -11.24 -9.14
CA ALA A 76 -6.74 -11.50 -10.10
C ALA A 76 -7.12 -12.55 -11.14
N GLY A 77 -7.78 -13.65 -10.73
CA GLY A 77 -8.25 -14.70 -11.63
C GLY A 77 -9.21 -14.19 -12.71
N ARG A 78 -10.05 -13.19 -12.40
CA ARG A 78 -10.95 -12.56 -13.39
C ARG A 78 -10.20 -11.68 -14.40
N ILE A 79 -9.14 -10.99 -13.95
CA ILE A 79 -8.36 -10.10 -14.81
C ILE A 79 -7.54 -10.89 -15.84
N VAL A 80 -6.99 -12.05 -15.45
CA VAL A 80 -6.18 -12.90 -16.35
C VAL A 80 -6.98 -13.37 -17.58
N VAL A 81 -8.29 -13.59 -17.45
CA VAL A 81 -9.16 -14.02 -18.55
C VAL A 81 -9.45 -12.88 -19.54
N VAL A 82 -9.27 -11.62 -19.13
CA VAL A 82 -9.58 -10.43 -19.92
C VAL A 82 -8.33 -9.82 -20.58
N ALA A 83 -7.13 -10.20 -20.14
CA ALA A 83 -5.89 -9.74 -20.75
C ALA A 83 -5.68 -10.43 -22.12
N PRO A 84 -5.44 -9.68 -23.22
CA PRO A 84 -5.19 -10.23 -24.54
C PRO A 84 -3.84 -10.96 -24.63
#